data_AF-A0A8E2FB12-F1
#
_entry.id   AF-A0A8E2FB12-F1
#
_cell.length_a   1.000
_cell.length_b   1.000
_cell.length_c   1.000
_cell.angle_alpha   90.00
_cell.angle_beta   90.00
_cell.angle_gamma   90.00
#
_symmetry.space_group_name_H-M   'P 1'
#
loop_
_entity.id
_entity.type
_entity.pdbx_description
1 polymer ?
#
loop_
_entity_poly.entity_id
_entity_poly.type
_entity_poly.pdbx_seq_one_letter_code
_entity_poly.pdbx_strand_id
1 'polypeptide(L)'
;MLYASIASKILIWYQIAGGIKPSYSTPPTIHSGSTPSSVSSMTGCMGSPTPTSRSGLGSSTPVAITLMPITIGAFSLDEDDQEPLRRQFLLSELRKAGQLIDALAGWRSDDGDEVDHLYGTLGAWLKSELLRTITEVQNGQRGVTDRGS
;
A
#
# COMPACT_ATOMS: atom_id res chain seq x y z
N MET A 1 -7.48 13.33 8.20
CA MET A 1 -6.27 12.45 8.20
C MET A 1 -6.43 11.09 8.85
N LEU A 2 -7.32 10.91 9.84
CA LEU A 2 -7.50 9.61 10.51
C LEU A 2 -7.89 8.47 9.54
N TYR A 3 -8.85 8.70 8.64
CA TYR A 3 -9.35 7.67 7.74
C TYR A 3 -8.27 7.14 6.78
N ALA A 4 -7.41 8.02 6.28
CA ALA A 4 -6.31 7.61 5.41
C ALA A 4 -5.23 6.81 6.14
N SER A 5 -4.94 7.12 7.41
CA SER A 5 -3.98 6.34 8.20
C SER A 5 -4.53 4.95 8.54
N ILE A 6 -5.84 4.84 8.77
CA ILE A 6 -6.54 3.57 8.93
C ILE A 6 -6.45 2.75 7.63
N ALA A 7 -6.79 3.36 6.48
CA ALA A 7 -6.71 2.69 5.18
C ALA A 7 -5.28 2.20 4.86
N SER A 8 -4.26 3.02 5.11
CA SER A 8 -2.86 2.64 4.95
C SER A 8 -2.46 1.46 5.84
N LYS A 9 -2.87 1.46 7.12
CA LYS A 9 -2.63 0.33 8.03
C LYS A 9 -3.30 -0.95 7.54
N ILE A 10 -4.53 -0.87 7.04
CA ILE A 10 -5.26 -2.02 6.48
C ILE A 10 -4.47 -2.61 5.29
N LEU A 11 -3.95 -1.77 4.38
CA LEU A 11 -3.12 -2.24 3.26
C LEU A 11 -1.85 -2.94 3.74
N ILE A 12 -1.17 -2.41 4.76
CA ILE A 12 0.01 -3.06 5.36
C ILE A 12 -0.34 -4.46 5.88
N TRP A 13 -1.49 -4.63 6.52
CA TRP A 13 -1.92 -5.92 7.05
C TRP A 13 -2.20 -6.92 5.93
N TYR A 14 -2.84 -6.48 4.84
CA TYR A 14 -3.04 -7.33 3.67
C TYR A 14 -1.73 -7.69 2.95
N GLN A 15 -0.75 -6.80 2.92
CA GLN A 15 0.59 -7.11 2.40
C GLN A 15 1.24 -8.22 3.23
N ILE A 16 1.24 -8.11 4.56
CA ILE A 16 1.78 -9.15 5.45
C ILE A 16 1.05 -10.48 5.25
N ALA A 17 -0.29 -10.47 5.20
CA ALA A 17 -1.09 -11.67 4.99
C ALA A 17 -0.86 -12.32 3.61
N GLY A 18 -0.52 -11.53 2.59
CA GLY A 18 -0.13 -12.03 1.27
C GLY A 18 1.34 -12.47 1.17
N GLY A 19 2.11 -12.42 2.26
CA GLY A 19 3.55 -12.70 2.23
C GLY A 19 4.38 -11.63 1.51
N ILE A 20 3.81 -10.46 1.26
CA ILE A 20 4.45 -9.34 0.58
C ILE A 20 5.20 -8.50 1.61
N LYS A 21 6.43 -8.10 1.28
CA LYS A 21 7.18 -7.16 2.13
C LYS A 21 6.43 -5.84 2.22
N PRO A 22 6.06 -5.37 3.44
CA PRO A 22 5.29 -4.14 3.58
C PRO A 22 6.07 -2.95 3.01
N SER A 23 5.41 -2.13 2.21
CA SER A 23 5.98 -0.86 1.78
C SER A 23 5.50 0.24 2.71
N TYR A 24 6.44 0.82 3.43
CA TYR A 24 6.21 1.99 4.26
C TYR A 24 6.47 3.26 3.46
N SER A 25 6.00 3.30 2.21
CA SER A 25 6.16 4.49 1.36
C SER A 25 5.50 5.68 2.05
N THR A 26 6.24 6.79 2.13
CA THR A 26 5.77 8.01 2.77
C THR A 26 4.63 8.60 1.91
N PRO A 27 3.46 8.91 2.50
CA PRO A 27 2.41 9.59 1.76
C PRO A 27 2.91 10.95 1.25
N PRO A 28 2.36 11.46 0.13
CA PRO A 28 2.80 12.73 -0.43
C PRO A 28 2.59 13.87 0.57
N THR A 29 3.68 14.58 0.90
CA THR A 29 3.64 15.81 1.69
C THR A 29 3.25 16.96 0.77
N ILE A 30 2.05 17.53 0.95
CA ILE A 30 1.65 18.74 0.21
C ILE A 30 2.29 19.94 0.93
N HIS A 31 3.25 20.59 0.28
CA HIS A 31 3.77 21.88 0.72
C HIS A 31 2.73 22.95 0.40
N SER A 32 1.98 23.43 1.41
CA SER A 32 1.18 24.65 1.29
C SER A 32 2.12 25.84 0.97
N GLY A 33 1.71 26.67 0.01
CA GLY A 33 2.58 27.49 -0.83
C GLY A 33 3.54 28.50 -0.18
N SER A 34 4.59 28.82 -0.93
CA SER A 34 5.27 30.14 -0.95
C SER A 34 5.96 30.35 -2.31
N THR A 35 5.32 31.16 -3.17
CA THR A 35 5.84 32.09 -4.21
C THR A 35 6.89 31.64 -5.27
N PRO A 36 6.68 31.94 -6.57
CA PRO A 36 7.70 31.74 -7.60
C PRO A 36 8.64 32.95 -7.66
N SER A 37 9.96 32.72 -7.58
CA SER A 37 10.95 33.69 -8.03
C SER A 37 11.93 33.02 -8.99
N SER A 38 11.71 33.29 -10.27
CA SER A 38 12.67 33.07 -11.34
C SER A 38 13.93 33.89 -11.10
N VAL A 39 15.11 33.26 -11.15
CA VAL A 39 16.34 33.87 -11.67
C VAL A 39 17.21 32.81 -12.35
N SER A 40 17.72 33.20 -13.52
CA SER A 40 18.43 32.38 -14.48
C SER A 40 19.89 32.10 -14.10
N SER A 41 20.40 30.99 -14.67
CA SER A 41 21.76 30.77 -15.19
C SER A 41 22.98 30.85 -14.25
N MET A 42 23.70 29.73 -14.08
CA MET A 42 24.98 29.46 -14.77
C MET A 42 25.63 28.14 -14.28
N THR A 43 26.18 27.42 -15.27
CA THR A 43 27.25 26.41 -15.27
C THR A 43 28.08 26.16 -14.00
N GLY A 44 28.34 24.88 -13.68
CA GLY A 44 29.54 24.50 -12.90
C GLY A 44 29.50 23.12 -12.23
N CYS A 45 30.34 22.21 -12.75
CA CYS A 45 31.12 21.15 -12.09
C CYS A 45 30.55 20.29 -10.94
N MET A 46 30.62 18.98 -11.19
CA MET A 46 30.89 17.83 -10.30
C MET A 46 30.79 18.02 -8.78
N GLY A 47 29.89 17.26 -8.17
CA GLY A 47 29.90 16.94 -6.75
C GLY A 47 28.77 15.98 -6.42
N SER A 48 29.06 14.69 -6.36
CA SER A 48 28.15 13.66 -5.87
C SER A 48 27.70 13.97 -4.43
N PRO A 49 26.40 14.00 -4.12
CA PRO A 49 25.93 13.73 -2.77
C PRO A 49 25.54 12.25 -2.69
N THR A 50 26.37 11.49 -2.00
CA THR A 50 25.99 10.20 -1.41
C THR A 50 24.67 10.35 -0.64
N PRO A 51 23.66 9.50 -0.87
CA PRO A 51 22.52 9.46 0.02
C PRO A 51 22.95 8.81 1.34
N THR A 52 23.26 9.66 2.32
CA THR A 52 23.31 9.30 3.73
C THR A 52 22.00 8.61 4.11
N SER A 53 22.08 7.32 4.41
CA SER A 53 21.02 6.55 5.05
C SER A 53 20.64 7.22 6.37
N ARG A 54 19.64 8.10 6.33
CA ARG A 54 18.93 8.52 7.53
C ARG A 54 18.02 7.37 7.96
N SER A 55 18.54 6.56 8.88
CA SER A 55 17.72 5.75 9.78
C SER A 55 16.80 6.68 10.56
N GLY A 56 15.64 6.96 9.97
CA GLY A 56 14.53 7.65 10.60
C GLY A 56 13.71 6.64 11.40
N LEU A 57 13.80 6.80 12.72
CA LEU A 57 13.10 6.10 13.78
C LEU A 57 11.63 5.78 13.45
N GLY A 58 11.39 4.56 13.03
CA GLY A 58 10.08 3.93 12.93
C GLY A 58 10.26 2.45 13.22
N SER A 59 10.44 2.10 14.49
CA SER A 59 10.47 0.70 14.93
C SER A 59 9.10 0.09 14.64
N SER A 60 8.92 -0.43 13.42
CA SER A 60 7.83 -1.33 13.09
C SER A 60 8.22 -2.68 13.67
N THR A 61 7.76 -2.94 14.89
CA THR A 61 7.68 -4.32 15.38
C THR A 61 7.01 -5.16 14.30
N PRO A 62 7.64 -6.26 13.82
CA PRO A 62 7.02 -7.13 12.85
C PRO A 62 5.74 -7.69 13.48
N VAL A 63 4.58 -7.28 12.98
CA VAL A 63 3.32 -7.90 13.37
C VAL A 63 3.35 -9.31 12.81
N ALA A 64 3.56 -10.29 13.69
CA ALA A 64 3.50 -11.70 13.33
C ALA A 64 2.02 -12.06 13.12
N ILE A 65 1.57 -12.04 11.86
CA ILE A 65 0.23 -12.50 11.50
C ILE A 65 0.29 -14.02 11.39
N THR A 66 -0.29 -14.72 12.38
CA THR A 66 -0.50 -16.16 12.30
C THR A 66 -1.74 -16.42 11.45
N LEU A 67 -1.57 -17.06 10.30
CA LEU A 67 -2.69 -17.49 9.45
C LEU A 67 -3.46 -18.59 10.18
N MET A 68 -4.77 -18.42 10.38
CA MET A 68 -5.60 -19.50 10.91
C MET A 68 -5.86 -20.55 9.83
N PRO A 69 -5.77 -21.85 10.17
CA PRO A 69 -6.12 -22.91 9.25
C PRO A 69 -7.61 -22.85 8.89
N ILE A 70 -7.91 -22.98 7.61
CA ILE A 70 -9.29 -22.99 7.10
C ILE A 70 -9.90 -24.36 7.42
N THR A 71 -10.92 -24.38 8.28
CA THR A 71 -11.68 -25.59 8.62
C THR A 71 -13.09 -25.50 8.06
N ILE A 72 -13.54 -26.55 7.37
CA ILE A 72 -14.92 -26.67 6.88
C ILE A 72 -15.55 -27.85 7.63
N GLY A 73 -16.29 -27.55 8.69
CA GLY A 73 -16.84 -28.57 9.58
C GLY A 73 -15.74 -29.35 10.29
N ALA A 74 -15.69 -30.68 10.10
CA ALA A 74 -14.67 -31.55 10.67
C ALA A 74 -13.44 -31.75 9.76
N PHE A 75 -13.42 -31.15 8.56
CA PHE A 75 -12.33 -31.31 7.60
C PHE A 75 -11.35 -30.14 7.67
N SER A 76 -10.08 -30.46 7.90
CA SER A 76 -8.95 -29.56 7.71
C SER A 76 -8.43 -29.72 6.28
N LEU A 77 -8.38 -28.64 5.51
CA LEU A 77 -7.71 -28.65 4.21
C LEU A 77 -6.19 -28.76 4.39
N ASP A 78 -5.53 -29.42 3.46
CA ASP A 78 -4.07 -29.42 3.39
C ASP A 78 -3.56 -28.02 3.04
N GLU A 79 -2.35 -27.69 3.50
CA GLU A 79 -1.77 -26.35 3.35
C GLU A 79 -1.69 -25.92 1.86
N ASP A 80 -1.41 -26.88 0.97
CA ASP A 80 -1.34 -26.68 -0.48
C ASP A 80 -2.69 -26.25 -1.09
N ASP A 81 -3.82 -26.72 -0.55
CA ASP A 81 -5.17 -26.35 -0.99
C ASP A 81 -5.68 -25.08 -0.30
N GLN A 82 -5.19 -24.78 0.91
CA GLN A 82 -5.55 -23.57 1.63
C GLN A 82 -4.94 -22.32 0.99
N GLU A 83 -3.71 -22.43 0.49
CA GLU A 83 -2.98 -21.33 -0.15
C GLU A 83 -3.74 -20.62 -1.30
N PRO A 84 -4.32 -21.31 -2.30
CA PRO A 84 -5.12 -20.65 -3.34
C PRO A 84 -6.42 -20.02 -2.77
N LEU A 85 -7.07 -20.67 -1.80
CA LEU A 85 -8.28 -20.14 -1.17
C LEU A 85 -7.98 -18.87 -0.36
N ARG A 86 -6.90 -18.85 0.42
CA ARG A 86 -6.44 -17.68 1.17
C ARG A 86 -6.12 -16.52 0.23
N ARG A 87 -5.41 -16.78 -0.87
CA ARG A 87 -5.13 -15.74 -1.89
C ARG A 87 -6.42 -15.21 -2.53
N GLN A 88 -7.35 -16.08 -2.90
CA GLN A 88 -8.62 -15.66 -3.48
C GLN A 88 -9.44 -14.81 -2.49
N PHE A 89 -9.49 -15.22 -1.23
CA PHE A 89 -10.12 -14.44 -0.17
C PHE A 89 -9.44 -13.07 0.00
N LEU A 90 -8.12 -13.04 0.07
CA LEU A 90 -7.32 -11.82 0.17
C LEU A 90 -7.59 -10.87 -1.00
N LEU A 91 -7.66 -11.37 -2.24
CA LEU A 91 -8.01 -10.58 -3.42
C LEU A 91 -9.43 -10.01 -3.33
N SER A 92 -10.38 -10.79 -2.81
CA SER A 92 -11.76 -10.31 -2.62
C SER A 92 -11.84 -9.20 -1.58
N GLU A 93 -11.06 -9.29 -0.50
CA GLU A 93 -10.98 -8.28 0.56
C GLU A 93 -10.22 -7.03 0.09
N LEU A 94 -9.13 -7.17 -0.66
CA LEU A 94 -8.42 -6.06 -1.30
C LEU A 94 -9.34 -5.26 -2.23
N ARG A 95 -10.25 -5.93 -2.96
CA ARG A 95 -11.26 -5.23 -3.78
C ARG A 95 -12.24 -4.41 -2.93
N LYS A 96 -12.67 -4.92 -1.79
CA LYS A 96 -13.52 -4.17 -0.84
C LYS A 96 -12.77 -2.97 -0.25
N ALA A 97 -11.48 -3.13 0.08
CA ALA A 97 -10.63 -2.03 0.51
C ALA A 97 -10.50 -0.94 -0.57
N GLY A 98 -10.50 -1.32 -1.87
CA GLY A 98 -10.57 -0.37 -2.98
C GLY A 98 -11.82 0.50 -2.95
N GLN A 99 -12.99 -0.07 -2.67
CA GLN A 99 -14.22 0.71 -2.55
C GLN A 99 -14.16 1.72 -1.40
N LEU A 100 -13.53 1.35 -0.28
CA LEU A 100 -13.29 2.26 0.84
C LEU A 100 -12.35 3.41 0.44
N ILE A 101 -11.28 3.12 -0.30
CA ILE A 101 -10.34 4.13 -0.79
C ILE A 101 -11.01 5.07 -1.80
N ASP A 102 -11.85 4.54 -2.70
CA ASP A 102 -12.60 5.36 -3.66
C ASP A 102 -13.60 6.28 -2.94
N ALA A 103 -14.29 5.79 -1.90
CA ALA A 103 -15.15 6.61 -1.06
C ALA A 103 -14.38 7.70 -0.29
N LEU A 104 -13.16 7.40 0.15
CA LEU A 104 -12.27 8.37 0.80
C LEU A 104 -11.80 9.45 -0.19
N ALA A 105 -11.46 9.06 -1.41
CA ALA A 105 -11.00 9.97 -2.46
C ALA A 105 -12.10 10.91 -2.97
N GLY A 106 -13.36 10.42 -2.98
CA GLY A 106 -14.54 11.19 -3.32
C GLY A 106 -15.18 11.92 -2.14
N TRP A 107 -14.56 11.89 -0.96
CA TRP A 107 -15.06 12.62 0.20
C TRP A 107 -14.99 14.12 -0.08
N ARG A 108 -16.16 14.77 -0.11
CA ARG A 108 -16.29 16.21 -0.28
C ARG A 108 -16.62 16.83 1.06
N SER A 109 -15.75 17.69 1.58
CA SER A 109 -16.08 18.50 2.77
C SER A 109 -16.69 19.81 2.34
N ASP A 110 -17.61 20.36 3.12
CA ASP A 110 -18.12 21.72 2.91
C ASP A 110 -17.03 22.79 3.21
N ASP A 111 -15.92 22.36 3.79
CA ASP A 111 -14.80 23.18 4.28
C ASP A 111 -13.82 23.68 3.20
N GLY A 112 -14.06 23.39 1.91
CA GLY A 112 -13.36 24.02 0.78
C GLY A 112 -12.43 23.13 -0.06
N ASP A 113 -12.10 23.63 -1.25
CA ASP A 113 -11.45 22.88 -2.35
C ASP A 113 -10.05 22.33 -2.03
N GLU A 114 -9.34 22.92 -1.05
CA GLU A 114 -8.00 22.45 -0.63
C GLU A 114 -8.06 21.08 0.07
N VAL A 115 -9.10 20.84 0.87
CA VAL A 115 -9.31 19.58 1.57
C VAL A 115 -9.70 18.48 0.59
N ASP A 116 -10.53 18.80 -0.40
CA ASP A 116 -10.92 17.91 -1.48
C ASP A 116 -9.70 17.50 -2.33
N HIS A 117 -8.81 18.45 -2.66
CA HIS A 117 -7.56 18.16 -3.38
C HIS A 117 -6.63 17.22 -2.60
N LEU A 118 -6.56 17.39 -1.28
CA LEU A 118 -5.75 16.55 -0.40
C LEU A 118 -6.28 15.12 -0.32
N TYR A 119 -7.60 14.94 -0.14
CA TYR A 119 -8.22 13.62 -0.16
C TYR A 119 -8.12 12.95 -1.52
N GLY A 120 -8.25 13.71 -2.62
CA GLY A 120 -8.00 13.21 -3.97
C GLY A 120 -6.58 12.70 -4.18
N THR A 121 -5.58 13.49 -3.78
CA THR A 121 -4.15 13.13 -3.88
C THR A 121 -3.82 11.90 -3.03
N LEU A 122 -4.32 11.86 -1.79
CA LEU A 122 -4.08 10.76 -0.86
C LEU A 122 -4.82 9.48 -1.27
N GLY A 123 -6.03 9.61 -1.79
CA GLY A 123 -6.81 8.52 -2.37
C GLY A 123 -6.12 7.91 -3.59
N ALA A 124 -5.59 8.74 -4.48
CA ALA A 124 -4.82 8.28 -5.63
C ALA A 124 -3.56 7.49 -5.22
N TRP A 125 -2.85 7.98 -4.20
CA TRP A 125 -1.68 7.28 -3.64
C TRP A 125 -2.06 5.95 -2.97
N LEU A 126 -3.13 5.91 -2.17
CA LEU A 126 -3.62 4.67 -1.57
C LEU A 126 -4.06 3.66 -2.64
N LYS A 127 -4.63 4.15 -3.76
CA LYS A 127 -5.07 3.33 -4.87
C LYS A 127 -3.90 2.71 -5.63
N SER A 128 -2.82 3.45 -5.85
CA SER A 128 -1.61 2.89 -6.48
C SER A 128 -0.99 1.80 -5.60
N GLU A 129 -0.97 2.01 -4.28
CA GLU A 129 -0.47 1.04 -3.31
C GLU A 129 -1.35 -0.23 -3.24
N LEU A 130 -2.67 -0.06 -3.33
CA LEU A 130 -3.63 -1.18 -3.44
C LEU A 130 -3.39 -1.99 -4.71
N LEU A 131 -3.29 -1.33 -5.88
CA LEU A 131 -3.10 -2.01 -7.16
C LEU A 131 -1.77 -2.76 -7.22
N ARG A 132 -0.71 -2.17 -6.65
CA ARG A 132 0.58 -2.82 -6.47
C ARG A 132 0.43 -4.11 -5.65
N THR A 133 -0.27 -4.02 -4.51
CA THR A 133 -0.53 -5.17 -3.63
C THR A 133 -1.32 -6.26 -4.35
N ILE A 134 -2.40 -5.91 -5.07
CA ILE A 134 -3.20 -6.86 -5.86
C ILE A 134 -2.34 -7.58 -6.91
N THR A 135 -1.48 -6.84 -7.62
CA THR A 135 -0.60 -7.38 -8.66
C THR A 135 0.40 -8.39 -8.07
N GLU A 136 1.02 -8.06 -6.93
CA GLU A 136 1.94 -8.96 -6.23
C GLU A 136 1.25 -10.25 -5.76
N VAL A 137 0.04 -10.13 -5.19
CA VAL A 137 -0.76 -11.31 -4.77
C VAL A 137 -1.11 -12.20 -5.97
N GLN A 138 -1.49 -11.60 -7.10
CA GLN A 138 -1.81 -12.33 -8.33
C GLN A 138 -0.58 -13.00 -8.96
N ASN A 139 0.57 -12.31 -8.95
CA ASN A 139 1.81 -12.86 -9.51
C ASN A 139 2.36 -14.02 -8.67
N GLY A 140 2.16 -13.98 -7.35
CA GLY A 140 2.44 -15.12 -6.46
C GLY A 140 1.67 -16.39 -6.84
N GLN A 141 0.56 -16.29 -7.58
CA GLN A 141 -0.25 -17.42 -8.03
C GLN A 141 0.31 -18.12 -9.29
N ARG A 142 1.13 -17.43 -10.10
CA ARG A 142 1.71 -17.97 -11.35
C ARG A 142 3.01 -18.73 -11.17
N GLY A 143 3.71 -18.56 -10.06
CA GLY A 143 5.01 -19.20 -9.82
C GLY A 143 4.97 -20.70 -9.49
N VAL A 144 3.80 -21.25 -9.16
CA VAL A 144 3.65 -22.65 -8.72
C VAL A 144 3.41 -23.63 -9.87
N THR A 145 2.93 -23.16 -11.03
CA THR A 145 2.56 -24.04 -12.16
C THR A 145 3.70 -24.43 -13.10
N ASP A 146 4.93 -23.95 -12.89
CA ASP A 146 6.04 -24.10 -13.85
C ASP A 146 7.19 -25.03 -13.37
N ARG A 147 7.01 -25.77 -12.28
CA ARG A 147 8.00 -26.75 -11.76
C ARG A 147 7.53 -28.20 -11.87
N GLY A 148 7.10 -28.61 -13.06
CA GLY A 148 6.69 -29.99 -13.29
C GLY A 148 6.73 -30.37 -14.76
N SER A 149 7.93 -30.62 -15.29
CA SER A 149 8.18 -31.47 -16.46
C SER A 149 9.57 -32.08 -16.36
#